data_AF-G0P3P9-F1
#
_entry.id   AF-G0P3P9-F1
#
_cell.length_a   1.000
_cell.length_b   1.000
_cell.length_c   1.000
_cell.angle_alpha   90.00
_cell.angle_beta   90.00
_cell.angle_gamma   90.00
#
_symmetry.space_group_name_H-M   'P 1'
#
loop_
_entity.id
_entity.type
_entity.pdbx_description
1 polymer ?
#
loop_
_entity_poly.entity_id
_entity_poly.type
_entity_poly.pdbx_seq_one_letter_code
_entity_poly.pdbx_strand_id
1 'polypeptide(L)'
;MAPSKSKEKKEKKEPNKTNRRSKSTDKNKAVMAAHPVAEGQAPAELADQLGKAKNRQQLYDMIKGHAAGSIPEFLKFVPESARLPVPIRDGRRVRVGADEEFFPGQYVRMEGVDYIIVQAPTQKNYGQIWKIIQQDRIRLMVCLCHDEQIGKEDSKCFPYFPTESEQSIEVEQKKGTFTIVCKKSEGLSMGAMKYELDITDSEAVMEKSGDDPKAAENGKTRRITLFHMNTWNGQKPDSGNPFEMAQNVAHFFREVKKHEIGILRQSMENFVPPVMIQSFDGINRSAIGWVALMLLRDVEKRECFDVPNLMKTIMKCRLGSLSTYYQFSFCMAVCLSIGKEVKWCENDCNSALNDLTSKFGDRKLNELGNLA
;
A
#
# COMPACT_ATOMS: atom_id res chain seq x y z
N MET A 1 16.20 6.02 -77.30
CA MET A 1 15.72 5.09 -78.33
C MET A 1 15.23 3.82 -77.65
N ALA A 2 13.91 3.60 -77.64
CA ALA A 2 13.30 2.27 -77.46
C ALA A 2 13.13 1.62 -78.85
N PRO A 3 12.98 0.28 -78.96
CA PRO A 3 11.65 -0.38 -78.95
C PRO A 3 11.62 -1.72 -78.16
N SER A 4 10.53 -2.12 -77.45
CA SER A 4 9.35 -2.93 -77.89
C SER A 4 9.71 -4.31 -78.51
N LYS A 5 9.08 -5.48 -78.27
CA LYS A 5 7.75 -5.88 -77.75
C LYS A 5 7.66 -7.43 -77.58
N SER A 6 7.09 -7.91 -76.46
CA SER A 6 6.03 -8.95 -76.29
C SER A 6 6.07 -10.38 -76.94
N LYS A 7 5.80 -11.43 -76.12
CA LYS A 7 4.65 -12.37 -76.29
C LYS A 7 4.45 -13.35 -75.11
N GLU A 8 3.17 -13.63 -74.83
CA GLU A 8 2.56 -14.52 -73.84
C GLU A 8 2.81 -16.03 -74.10
N LYS A 9 2.74 -16.91 -73.07
CA LYS A 9 1.57 -17.78 -72.76
C LYS A 9 1.79 -18.77 -71.60
N LYS A 10 0.64 -19.16 -71.05
CA LYS A 10 0.27 -19.83 -69.79
C LYS A 10 0.62 -21.33 -69.60
N GLU A 11 0.74 -21.66 -68.31
CA GLU A 11 0.19 -22.79 -67.50
C GLU A 11 0.47 -24.25 -67.92
N LYS A 12 1.06 -25.01 -66.97
CA LYS A 12 0.56 -26.34 -66.57
C LYS A 12 0.98 -26.72 -65.12
N LYS A 13 0.01 -27.34 -64.46
CA LYS A 13 -0.14 -27.75 -63.04
C LYS A 13 0.90 -28.76 -62.52
N GLU A 14 1.43 -28.53 -61.30
CA GLU A 14 1.29 -29.31 -60.02
C GLU A 14 1.96 -30.70 -59.95
N PRO A 15 2.14 -31.30 -58.75
CA PRO A 15 2.70 -30.76 -57.51
C PRO A 15 3.74 -31.76 -56.93
N ASN A 16 4.56 -31.36 -55.94
CA ASN A 16 5.06 -32.38 -55.00
C ASN A 16 5.48 -31.84 -53.63
N LYS A 17 5.32 -32.75 -52.68
CA LYS A 17 5.16 -32.56 -51.25
C LYS A 17 6.47 -32.34 -50.49
N THR A 18 6.33 -31.68 -49.34
CA THR A 18 7.01 -31.93 -48.04
C THR A 18 8.53 -32.14 -48.01
N ASN A 19 9.27 -31.32 -47.25
CA ASN A 19 9.66 -31.66 -45.88
C ASN A 19 10.57 -30.62 -45.19
N ARG A 20 10.43 -30.64 -43.85
CA ARG A 20 11.24 -30.02 -42.80
C ARG A 20 12.75 -29.92 -43.07
N ARG A 21 13.36 -28.78 -42.73
CA ARG A 21 14.62 -28.66 -41.95
C ARG A 21 14.89 -27.18 -41.60
N SER A 22 14.86 -26.83 -40.32
CA SER A 22 16.00 -26.63 -39.41
C SER A 22 16.54 -25.20 -39.43
N LYS A 23 16.31 -24.51 -38.30
CA LYS A 23 16.96 -23.27 -37.91
C LYS A 23 18.42 -23.52 -37.51
N SER A 24 19.32 -22.68 -37.97
CA SER A 24 20.53 -22.27 -37.24
C SER A 24 20.96 -20.87 -37.71
N THR A 25 20.95 -19.91 -36.77
CA THR A 25 21.93 -18.82 -36.51
C THR A 25 22.59 -18.13 -37.72
N ASP A 26 22.67 -16.79 -37.81
CA ASP A 26 23.31 -15.95 -36.80
C ASP A 26 23.24 -14.44 -37.15
N LYS A 27 23.51 -13.61 -36.13
CA LYS A 27 24.14 -12.27 -36.15
C LYS A 27 23.31 -10.98 -36.36
N ASN A 28 23.15 -10.31 -35.20
CA ASN A 28 23.58 -8.94 -34.90
C ASN A 28 23.09 -7.77 -35.77
N LYS A 29 22.16 -7.00 -35.19
CA LYS A 29 22.26 -5.53 -35.21
C LYS A 29 21.81 -4.96 -33.86
N ALA A 30 22.77 -4.41 -33.13
CA ALA A 30 22.55 -3.56 -31.98
C ALA A 30 21.86 -2.26 -32.44
N VAL A 31 20.72 -1.95 -31.84
CA VAL A 31 20.13 -0.61 -31.85
C VAL A 31 19.59 -0.37 -30.45
N MET A 32 20.00 0.75 -29.86
CA MET A 32 19.52 1.26 -28.58
C MET A 32 17.99 1.36 -28.62
N ALA A 33 17.32 0.62 -27.74
CA ALA A 33 15.88 0.71 -27.55
C ALA A 33 15.60 1.11 -26.10
N ALA A 34 14.78 2.14 -25.97
CA ALA A 34 14.22 2.65 -24.73
C ALA A 34 13.64 1.52 -23.86
N HIS A 35 13.71 1.69 -22.54
CA HIS A 35 13.00 0.84 -21.59
C HIS A 35 11.52 0.73 -22.00
N PRO A 36 11.00 -0.49 -22.27
CA PRO A 36 9.56 -0.64 -22.45
C PRO A 36 8.90 -0.42 -21.10
N VAL A 37 7.84 0.39 -21.11
CA VAL A 37 6.81 0.42 -20.08
C VAL A 37 6.48 -1.04 -19.75
N ALA A 38 6.61 -1.44 -18.49
CA ALA A 38 6.32 -2.80 -18.07
C ALA A 38 4.86 -3.11 -18.43
N GLU A 39 4.65 -3.98 -19.42
CA GLU A 39 3.33 -4.54 -19.74
C GLU A 39 2.84 -5.29 -18.50
N GLY A 40 1.93 -4.67 -17.75
CA GLY A 40 1.24 -5.33 -16.63
C GLY A 40 0.45 -6.54 -17.14
N GLN A 41 0.28 -7.55 -16.29
CA GLN A 41 -0.40 -8.79 -16.66
C GLN A 41 -1.91 -8.61 -16.76
N ALA A 42 -2.54 -9.35 -17.68
CA ALA A 42 -3.99 -9.38 -17.75
C ALA A 42 -4.57 -10.12 -16.52
N PRO A 43 -5.79 -9.76 -16.06
CA PRO A 43 -6.36 -10.28 -14.81
C PRO A 43 -6.57 -11.80 -14.77
N ALA A 44 -6.86 -12.41 -15.92
CA ALA A 44 -6.97 -13.87 -16.06
C ALA A 44 -5.61 -14.56 -15.85
N GLU A 45 -4.51 -13.91 -16.22
CA GLU A 45 -3.15 -14.42 -16.04
C GLU A 45 -2.72 -14.34 -14.57
N LEU A 46 -3.13 -13.29 -13.85
CA LEU A 46 -2.94 -13.21 -12.41
C LEU A 46 -3.64 -14.38 -11.73
N ALA A 47 -4.93 -14.58 -11.97
CA ALA A 47 -5.65 -15.67 -11.34
C ALA A 47 -5.11 -17.07 -11.70
N ASP A 48 -4.63 -17.30 -12.94
CA ASP A 48 -3.95 -18.57 -13.31
C ASP A 48 -2.60 -18.75 -12.58
N GLN A 49 -1.80 -17.68 -12.44
CA GLN A 49 -0.57 -17.71 -11.64
C GLN A 49 -0.87 -17.96 -10.15
N LEU A 50 -1.98 -17.42 -9.65
CA LEU A 50 -2.40 -17.55 -8.26
C LEU A 50 -3.14 -18.83 -7.93
N GLY A 51 -3.74 -19.52 -8.90
CA GLY A 51 -4.42 -20.80 -8.69
C GLY A 51 -3.48 -21.98 -8.46
N LYS A 52 -2.20 -21.89 -8.85
CA LYS A 52 -1.23 -22.99 -8.74
C LYS A 52 -0.39 -22.89 -7.46
N ALA A 53 -0.76 -23.62 -6.42
CA ALA A 53 -0.10 -23.56 -5.11
C ALA A 53 1.41 -23.85 -5.08
N LYS A 54 1.95 -24.62 -6.03
CA LYS A 54 3.41 -24.82 -6.16
C LYS A 54 4.13 -23.53 -6.60
N ASN A 55 3.46 -22.68 -7.37
CA ASN A 55 4.00 -21.42 -7.85
C ASN A 55 4.02 -20.35 -6.75
N ARG A 56 3.07 -20.36 -5.80
CA ARG A 56 2.97 -19.31 -4.75
C ARG A 56 4.11 -19.35 -3.73
N GLN A 57 4.46 -20.54 -3.24
CA GLN A 57 5.60 -20.70 -2.33
C GLN A 57 6.91 -20.33 -3.03
N GLN A 58 7.11 -20.83 -4.25
CA GLN A 58 8.26 -20.48 -5.08
C GLN A 58 8.35 -18.98 -5.34
N LEU A 59 7.22 -18.33 -5.64
CA LEU A 59 7.15 -16.89 -5.84
C LEU A 59 7.54 -16.13 -4.57
N TYR A 60 7.01 -16.53 -3.41
CA TYR A 60 7.41 -15.95 -2.14
C TYR A 60 8.92 -16.12 -1.89
N ASP A 61 9.46 -17.32 -2.11
CA ASP A 61 10.88 -17.60 -1.95
C ASP A 61 11.76 -16.78 -2.92
N MET A 62 11.27 -16.48 -4.12
CA MET A 62 11.95 -15.61 -5.09
C MET A 62 11.95 -14.13 -4.67
N ILE A 63 10.91 -13.65 -3.97
CA ILE A 63 10.81 -12.23 -3.62
C ILE A 63 11.19 -11.91 -2.17
N LYS A 64 11.15 -12.86 -1.24
CA LYS A 64 11.36 -12.63 0.21
C LYS A 64 12.68 -11.93 0.53
N GLY A 65 13.73 -12.20 -0.25
CA GLY A 65 15.04 -11.55 -0.11
C GLY A 65 15.01 -10.03 -0.29
N HIS A 66 14.00 -9.48 -0.97
CA HIS A 66 13.89 -8.03 -1.17
C HIS A 66 13.50 -7.26 0.09
N ALA A 67 12.85 -7.93 1.05
CA ALA A 67 12.52 -7.34 2.35
C ALA A 67 13.69 -7.42 3.34
N ALA A 68 14.78 -8.11 2.99
CA ALA A 68 15.94 -8.25 3.86
C ALA A 68 16.70 -6.93 3.97
N GLY A 69 17.11 -6.59 5.19
CA GLY A 69 17.98 -5.47 5.50
C GLY A 69 19.15 -5.90 6.36
N SER A 70 20.22 -5.10 6.40
CA SER A 70 21.27 -5.28 7.40
C SER A 70 20.75 -4.84 8.77
N ILE A 71 20.28 -5.81 9.55
CA ILE A 71 19.78 -5.59 10.92
C ILE A 71 20.92 -5.31 11.91
N PRO A 72 22.09 -5.99 11.89
CA PRO A 72 23.10 -5.86 12.94
C PRO A 72 23.66 -4.44 13.11
N GLU A 73 23.83 -3.69 12.02
CA GLU A 73 24.33 -2.31 12.10
C GLU A 73 23.24 -1.35 12.55
N PHE A 74 22.00 -1.54 12.10
CA PHE A 74 20.85 -0.73 12.54
C PHE A 74 20.56 -0.91 14.04
N LEU A 75 20.71 -2.13 14.57
CA LEU A 75 20.51 -2.43 15.99
C LEU A 75 21.43 -1.62 16.91
N LYS A 76 22.61 -1.20 16.44
CA LYS A 76 23.54 -0.36 17.22
C LYS A 76 23.05 1.08 17.37
N PHE A 77 22.13 1.52 16.51
CA PHE A 77 21.69 2.91 16.40
C PHE A 77 20.16 3.04 16.45
N VAL A 78 19.45 2.08 17.06
CA VAL A 78 17.99 2.14 17.19
C VAL A 78 17.64 3.38 18.00
N PRO A 79 16.93 4.37 17.41
CA PRO A 79 16.57 5.57 18.14
C PRO A 79 15.63 5.21 19.28
N GLU A 80 15.80 5.86 20.44
CA GLU A 80 14.98 5.59 21.64
C GLU A 80 13.48 5.85 21.40
N SER A 81 13.17 6.69 20.41
CA SER A 81 11.80 6.97 19.97
C SER A 81 11.18 5.84 19.13
N ALA A 82 11.94 4.84 18.68
CA ALA A 82 11.41 3.73 17.89
C ALA A 82 10.88 2.61 18.81
N ARG A 83 9.62 2.19 18.62
CA ARG A 83 9.08 1.02 19.34
C ARG A 83 9.79 -0.27 18.95
N LEU A 84 9.85 -0.51 17.63
CA LEU A 84 10.44 -1.72 17.07
C LEU A 84 11.65 -1.36 16.22
N PRO A 85 12.70 -2.20 16.24
CA PRO A 85 13.91 -1.99 15.45
C PRO A 85 13.68 -2.37 13.99
N VAL A 86 12.80 -1.62 13.30
CA VAL A 86 12.54 -1.78 11.87
C VAL A 86 13.47 -0.86 11.09
N PRO A 87 14.38 -1.40 10.24
CA PRO A 87 15.29 -0.59 9.46
C PRO A 87 14.57 0.36 8.50
N ILE A 88 15.04 1.60 8.42
CA ILE A 88 14.55 2.63 7.50
C ILE A 88 15.70 3.10 6.64
N ARG A 89 15.48 3.27 5.33
CA ARG A 89 16.49 3.85 4.44
C ARG A 89 16.52 5.36 4.63
N ASP A 90 17.68 5.93 4.96
CA ASP A 90 17.84 7.36 5.28
C ASP A 90 17.31 8.29 4.19
N GLY A 91 17.54 7.97 2.91
CA GLY A 91 17.07 8.78 1.79
C GLY A 91 15.55 8.82 1.62
N ARG A 92 14.80 8.03 2.40
CA ARG A 92 13.34 7.98 2.39
C ARG A 92 12.72 8.11 3.78
N ARG A 93 13.51 8.32 4.82
CA ARG A 93 12.98 8.48 6.19
C ARG A 93 12.12 9.74 6.27
N VAL A 94 11.07 9.68 7.09
CA VAL A 94 10.32 10.88 7.46
C VAL A 94 11.21 11.76 8.34
N ARG A 95 11.25 13.06 8.03
CA ARG A 95 11.98 14.07 8.79
C ARG A 95 10.95 15.00 9.43
N VAL A 96 11.05 15.17 10.74
CA VAL A 96 10.05 15.91 11.51
C VAL A 96 10.63 17.23 11.97
N GLY A 97 10.09 18.34 11.45
CA GLY A 97 10.51 19.69 11.81
C GLY A 97 11.96 20.01 11.42
N ALA A 98 12.44 21.19 11.86
CA ALA A 98 13.77 21.69 11.53
C ALA A 98 14.91 20.90 12.19
N ASP A 99 14.66 20.30 13.35
CA ASP A 99 15.65 19.50 14.09
C ASP A 99 15.82 18.08 13.50
N GLU A 100 15.06 17.76 12.44
CA GLU A 100 15.01 16.45 11.79
C GLU A 100 14.85 15.26 12.75
N GLU A 101 14.00 15.43 13.78
CA GLU A 101 13.78 14.43 14.83
C GLU A 101 13.44 13.07 14.20
N PHE A 102 14.02 12.00 14.75
CA PHE A 102 13.74 10.66 14.23
C PHE A 102 12.32 10.24 14.63
N PHE A 103 11.53 9.93 13.62
CA PHE A 103 10.25 9.24 13.73
C PHE A 103 10.28 7.98 12.87
N PRO A 104 9.75 6.82 13.34
CA PRO A 104 9.83 5.54 12.64
C PRO A 104 8.89 5.45 11.41
N GLY A 105 9.03 6.39 10.49
CA GLY A 105 8.24 6.53 9.27
C GLY A 105 9.10 6.60 7.99
N GLN A 106 8.51 6.23 6.87
CA GLN A 106 9.17 6.27 5.57
C GLN A 106 8.23 6.67 4.44
N TYR A 107 8.71 7.51 3.53
CA TYR A 107 8.03 7.83 2.29
C TYR A 107 8.13 6.68 1.29
N VAL A 108 6.99 6.32 0.72
CA VAL A 108 6.86 5.32 -0.34
C VAL A 108 6.19 5.98 -1.53
N ARG A 109 6.99 6.25 -2.57
CA ARG A 109 6.53 6.84 -3.83
C ARG A 109 6.38 5.78 -4.91
N MET A 110 5.25 5.77 -5.60
CA MET A 110 5.03 4.97 -6.81
C MET A 110 4.14 5.73 -7.80
N GLU A 111 4.61 5.85 -9.05
CA GLU A 111 3.88 6.53 -10.15
C GLU A 111 3.37 7.93 -9.78
N GLY A 112 4.23 8.73 -9.14
CA GLY A 112 3.90 10.10 -8.76
C GLY A 112 2.95 10.24 -7.57
N VAL A 113 2.53 9.13 -6.94
CA VAL A 113 1.73 9.15 -5.71
C VAL A 113 2.64 8.88 -4.52
N ASP A 114 2.49 9.69 -3.47
CA ASP A 114 3.23 9.58 -2.22
C ASP A 114 2.39 8.96 -1.11
N TYR A 115 3.00 8.01 -0.39
CA TYR A 115 2.48 7.43 0.84
C TYR A 115 3.49 7.60 1.95
N ILE A 116 3.01 7.67 3.19
CA ILE A 116 3.86 7.69 4.38
C ILE A 116 3.50 6.48 5.23
N ILE A 117 4.42 5.53 5.37
CA ILE A 117 4.24 4.34 6.19
C ILE A 117 4.95 4.53 7.52
N VAL A 118 4.22 4.38 8.63
CA VAL A 118 4.73 4.68 9.98
C VAL A 118 4.45 3.54 10.95
N GLN A 119 5.34 3.36 11.93
CA GLN A 119 5.01 2.57 13.12
C GLN A 119 4.01 3.34 13.99
N ALA A 120 3.19 2.62 14.75
CA ALA A 120 2.31 3.26 15.73
C ALA A 120 3.14 4.10 16.72
N PRO A 121 2.69 5.31 17.08
CA PRO A 121 3.42 6.15 18.01
C PRO A 121 3.40 5.59 19.43
N THR A 122 4.44 5.93 20.20
CA THR A 122 4.56 5.70 21.64
C THR A 122 4.23 6.98 22.41
N GLN A 123 4.15 6.90 23.74
CA GLN A 123 3.94 8.10 24.57
C GLN A 123 5.05 9.15 24.38
N LYS A 124 6.28 8.72 24.04
CA LYS A 124 7.42 9.62 23.83
C LYS A 124 7.35 10.39 22.51
N ASN A 125 6.69 9.85 21.49
CA ASN A 125 6.79 10.38 20.12
C ASN A 125 5.45 10.71 19.45
N TYR A 126 4.31 10.50 20.13
CA TYR A 126 3.00 10.70 19.50
C TYR A 126 2.78 12.13 18.97
N GLY A 127 3.36 13.15 19.62
CA GLY A 127 3.25 14.51 19.10
C GLY A 127 3.88 14.70 17.71
N GLN A 128 4.87 13.87 17.35
CA GLN A 128 5.53 13.94 16.04
C GLN A 128 4.60 13.52 14.90
N ILE A 129 3.62 12.64 15.15
CA ILE A 129 2.67 12.23 14.10
C ILE A 129 1.82 13.41 13.64
N TRP A 130 1.40 14.27 14.58
CA TRP A 130 0.63 15.48 14.28
C TRP A 130 1.48 16.55 13.60
N LYS A 131 2.76 16.69 13.98
CA LYS A 131 3.72 17.52 13.23
C LYS A 131 3.82 17.08 11.77
N ILE A 132 3.94 15.77 11.50
CA ILE A 132 4.03 15.23 10.14
C ILE A 132 2.73 15.48 9.37
N ILE A 133 1.58 15.23 10.00
CA ILE A 133 0.26 15.50 9.40
C ILE A 133 0.14 16.97 8.98
N GLN A 134 0.57 17.90 9.84
CA GLN A 134 0.54 19.33 9.54
C GLN A 134 1.56 19.72 8.46
N GLN A 135 2.80 19.26 8.57
CA GLN A 135 3.92 19.53 7.66
C GLN A 135 3.60 19.08 6.23
N ASP A 136 3.15 17.84 6.07
CA ASP A 136 2.91 17.22 4.77
C ASP A 136 1.45 17.39 4.30
N ARG A 137 0.66 18.18 5.04
CA ARG A 137 -0.75 18.51 4.77
C ARG A 137 -1.62 17.27 4.55
N ILE A 138 -1.41 16.25 5.38
CA ILE A 138 -2.08 14.95 5.26
C ILE A 138 -3.58 15.11 5.51
N ARG A 139 -4.40 14.68 4.54
CA ARG A 139 -5.87 14.73 4.61
C ARG A 139 -6.51 13.38 4.92
N LEU A 140 -5.76 12.30 4.75
CA LEU A 140 -6.22 10.93 4.92
C LEU A 140 -5.19 10.10 5.68
N MET A 141 -5.63 9.49 6.77
CA MET A 141 -4.84 8.58 7.59
C MET A 141 -5.55 7.24 7.74
N VAL A 142 -4.76 6.17 7.72
CA VAL A 142 -5.21 4.81 7.97
C VAL A 142 -4.49 4.27 9.21
N CYS A 143 -5.25 3.94 10.26
CA CYS A 143 -4.78 3.26 11.46
C CYS A 143 -5.14 1.77 11.37
N LEU A 144 -4.13 0.91 11.39
CA LEU A 144 -4.24 -0.55 11.35
C LEU A 144 -3.78 -1.17 12.68
N CYS A 145 -3.93 -0.45 13.79
CA CYS A 145 -3.69 -1.00 15.12
C CYS A 145 -4.96 -1.71 15.62
N HIS A 146 -4.79 -2.93 16.13
CA HIS A 146 -5.86 -3.67 16.79
C HIS A 146 -6.15 -3.05 18.16
N ASP A 147 -7.36 -3.17 18.69
CA ASP A 147 -7.74 -2.58 19.99
C ASP A 147 -6.80 -2.99 21.12
N GLU A 148 -6.42 -4.27 21.18
CA GLU A 148 -5.49 -4.78 22.20
C GLU A 148 -4.10 -4.14 22.14
N GLN A 149 -3.71 -3.61 20.97
CA GLN A 149 -2.45 -2.94 20.73
C GLN A 149 -2.50 -1.45 21.08
N ILE A 150 -3.64 -0.91 21.48
CA ILE A 150 -3.79 0.49 21.90
C ILE A 150 -3.76 0.57 23.42
N GLY A 151 -3.01 1.53 23.95
CA GLY A 151 -2.92 1.77 25.39
C GLY A 151 -1.79 2.73 25.76
N LYS A 152 -1.74 3.11 27.04
CA LYS A 152 -0.76 4.09 27.54
C LYS A 152 0.62 3.50 27.84
N GLU A 153 0.77 2.18 27.75
CA GLU A 153 2.04 1.48 27.94
C GLU A 153 2.98 1.73 26.74
N ASP A 154 4.28 1.84 26.99
CA ASP A 154 5.29 2.05 25.93
C ASP A 154 5.33 0.91 24.89
N SER A 155 4.94 -0.30 25.30
CA SER A 155 4.81 -1.47 24.43
C SER A 155 3.63 -1.36 23.45
N LYS A 156 2.69 -0.43 23.68
CA LYS A 156 1.47 -0.27 22.90
C LYS A 156 1.50 0.98 22.03
N CYS A 157 0.55 1.05 21.11
CA CYS A 157 0.18 2.28 20.41
C CYS A 157 -0.47 3.24 21.40
N PHE A 158 0.16 4.38 21.64
CA PHE A 158 -0.40 5.41 22.50
C PHE A 158 -1.76 5.87 21.93
N PRO A 159 -2.79 6.15 22.73
CA PRO A 159 -4.05 6.72 22.24
C PRO A 159 -3.85 8.20 21.88
N TYR A 160 -3.42 8.48 20.66
CA TYR A 160 -2.97 9.82 20.23
C TYR A 160 -4.03 10.63 19.48
N PHE A 161 -5.26 10.13 19.31
CA PHE A 161 -6.38 10.84 18.69
C PHE A 161 -7.67 10.59 19.48
N PRO A 162 -8.60 11.56 19.51
CA PRO A 162 -9.91 11.38 20.14
C PRO A 162 -10.79 10.46 19.28
N THR A 163 -11.57 9.61 19.94
CA THR A 163 -12.44 8.61 19.27
C THR A 163 -13.93 8.90 19.45
N GLU A 164 -14.28 9.78 20.40
CA GLU A 164 -15.65 10.16 20.71
C GLU A 164 -16.00 11.51 20.09
N SER A 165 -17.25 11.72 19.70
CA SER A 165 -17.69 12.98 19.08
C SER A 165 -17.56 14.14 20.06
N GLU A 166 -17.02 15.26 19.58
CA GLU A 166 -16.66 16.48 20.31
C GLU A 166 -15.59 16.30 21.41
N GLN A 167 -15.01 15.10 21.53
CA GLN A 167 -13.83 14.89 22.36
C GLN A 167 -12.63 15.60 21.73
N SER A 168 -11.83 16.25 22.58
CA SER A 168 -10.60 16.91 22.18
C SER A 168 -9.40 16.39 22.97
N ILE A 169 -8.22 16.49 22.36
CA ILE A 169 -6.94 16.29 23.00
C ILE A 169 -6.02 17.46 22.66
N GLU A 170 -5.11 17.77 23.59
CA GLU A 170 -4.05 18.74 23.38
C GLU A 170 -2.69 18.05 23.30
N VAL A 171 -1.87 18.51 22.37
CA VAL A 171 -0.54 17.96 22.10
C VAL A 171 0.45 19.09 22.13
N GLU A 172 1.11 19.24 23.28
CA GLU A 172 2.17 20.23 23.49
C GLU A 172 3.30 20.05 22.47
N GLN A 173 3.75 21.16 21.91
CA GLN A 173 4.90 21.23 21.03
C GLN A 173 6.03 22.02 21.71
N LYS A 174 7.24 22.00 21.13
CA LYS A 174 8.32 22.90 21.57
C LYS A 174 7.90 24.38 21.48
N LYS A 175 7.02 24.70 20.52
CA LYS A 175 6.40 26.01 20.33
C LYS A 175 4.93 25.79 20.00
N GLY A 176 4.04 26.23 20.88
CA GLY A 176 2.60 26.09 20.74
C GLY A 176 2.04 24.72 21.08
N THR A 177 0.79 24.52 20.67
CA THR A 177 -0.01 23.34 20.96
C THR A 177 -0.84 22.98 19.73
N PHE A 178 -0.95 21.68 19.43
CA PHE A 178 -2.00 21.18 18.54
C PHE A 178 -3.23 20.80 19.37
N THR A 179 -4.39 21.28 18.97
CA THR A 179 -5.68 20.82 19.50
C THR A 179 -6.33 19.94 18.44
N ILE A 180 -6.62 18.68 18.78
CA ILE A 180 -7.28 17.73 17.88
C ILE A 180 -8.66 17.44 18.43
N VAL A 181 -9.69 17.68 17.63
CA VAL A 181 -11.10 17.49 17.99
C VAL A 181 -11.73 16.47 17.06
N CYS A 182 -12.35 15.43 17.60
CA CYS A 182 -13.15 14.50 16.80
C CYS A 182 -14.53 15.13 16.55
N LYS A 183 -14.79 15.56 15.32
CA LYS A 183 -16.09 16.18 14.95
C LYS A 183 -17.15 15.13 14.64
N LYS A 184 -16.73 13.97 14.15
CA LYS A 184 -17.64 12.87 13.81
C LYS A 184 -16.92 11.54 13.97
N SER A 185 -17.65 10.56 14.49
CA SER A 185 -17.24 9.14 14.55
C SER A 185 -18.34 8.30 13.92
N GLU A 186 -17.98 7.39 13.02
CA GLU A 186 -18.90 6.59 12.22
C GLU A 186 -18.39 5.15 12.11
N GLY A 187 -19.23 4.18 12.44
CA GLY A 187 -18.93 2.76 12.22
C GLY A 187 -19.13 2.38 10.75
N LEU A 188 -18.23 1.55 10.22
CA LEU A 188 -18.28 0.99 8.89
C LEU A 188 -18.80 -0.46 8.95
N SER A 189 -19.33 -0.96 7.82
CA SER A 189 -20.00 -2.25 7.74
C SER A 189 -19.12 -3.46 8.11
N MET A 190 -17.80 -3.35 7.98
CA MET A 190 -16.83 -4.40 8.32
C MET A 190 -16.30 -4.31 9.77
N GLY A 191 -16.96 -3.52 10.63
CA GLY A 191 -16.58 -3.33 12.03
C GLY A 191 -15.41 -2.36 12.24
N ALA A 192 -14.95 -1.67 11.19
CA ALA A 192 -13.96 -0.60 11.28
C ALA A 192 -14.63 0.73 11.62
N MET A 193 -13.83 1.74 11.98
CA MET A 193 -14.29 3.07 12.33
C MET A 193 -13.74 4.13 11.37
N LYS A 194 -14.52 5.19 11.14
CA LYS A 194 -14.11 6.39 10.43
C LYS A 194 -14.29 7.59 11.36
N TYR A 195 -13.27 8.42 11.48
CA TYR A 195 -13.27 9.65 12.26
C TYR A 195 -12.99 10.84 11.37
N GLU A 196 -13.73 11.93 11.58
CA GLU A 196 -13.44 13.24 11.02
C GLU A 196 -12.86 14.11 12.13
N LEU A 197 -11.58 14.43 12.03
CA LEU A 197 -10.85 15.17 13.05
C LEU A 197 -10.49 16.55 12.52
N ASP A 198 -10.67 17.57 13.34
CA ASP A 198 -10.16 18.92 13.10
C ASP A 198 -8.89 19.12 13.95
N ILE A 199 -7.82 19.57 13.31
CA ILE A 199 -6.52 19.86 13.92
C ILE A 199 -6.31 21.36 13.87
N THR A 200 -6.14 21.99 15.02
CA THR A 200 -5.83 23.42 15.13
C THR A 200 -4.40 23.60 15.62
N ASP A 201 -3.62 24.37 14.88
CA ASP A 201 -2.25 24.75 15.24
C ASP A 201 -2.24 26.17 15.82
N SER A 202 -1.85 26.31 17.09
CA SER A 202 -1.83 27.62 17.76
C SER A 202 -0.83 28.60 17.13
N GLU A 203 0.25 28.09 16.52
CA GLU A 203 1.34 28.87 15.95
C GLU A 203 1.21 29.09 14.43
N ALA A 204 0.19 28.50 13.79
CA ALA A 204 -0.01 28.66 12.35
C ALA A 204 -0.21 30.15 11.99
N VAL A 205 0.75 30.69 11.24
CA VAL A 205 0.75 32.08 10.77
C VAL A 205 -0.28 32.20 9.65
N MET A 206 -1.24 33.11 9.82
CA MET A 206 -2.23 33.44 8.79
C MET A 206 -1.54 34.15 7.63
N GLU A 207 -1.56 33.56 6.43
CA GLU A 207 -1.39 34.36 5.21
C GLU A 207 -2.66 35.21 5.05
N LYS A 208 -2.53 36.53 5.15
CA LYS A 208 -3.63 37.46 4.92
C LYS A 208 -4.02 37.42 3.43
N SER A 209 -4.82 36.45 3.01
CA SER A 209 -5.64 36.60 1.80
C SER A 209 -6.81 37.52 2.15
N GLY A 210 -7.02 38.57 1.34
CA GLY A 210 -7.88 39.72 1.65
C GLY A 210 -9.31 39.40 2.12
N ASP A 211 -9.81 40.30 2.97
CA ASP A 211 -11.21 40.61 3.36
C ASP A 211 -12.25 39.50 3.63
N ASP A 212 -11.88 38.21 3.69
CA ASP A 212 -12.79 37.17 4.19
C ASP A 212 -12.39 36.68 5.60
N PRO A 213 -13.11 37.10 6.66
CA PRO A 213 -12.85 36.66 8.03
C PRO A 213 -13.02 35.15 8.24
N LYS A 214 -13.73 34.42 7.35
CA LYS A 214 -13.81 32.94 7.41
C LYS A 214 -12.62 32.23 6.78
N ALA A 215 -11.88 32.88 5.88
CA ALA A 215 -10.64 32.33 5.32
C ALA A 215 -9.52 32.28 6.36
N ALA A 216 -9.52 33.22 7.31
CA ALA A 216 -8.54 33.30 8.39
C ALA A 216 -8.64 32.14 9.40
N GLU A 217 -9.85 31.67 9.72
CA GLU A 217 -10.09 30.55 10.63
C GLU A 217 -9.76 29.19 9.97
N ASN A 218 -10.04 29.06 8.67
CA ASN A 218 -9.72 27.87 7.85
C ASN A 218 -8.21 27.63 7.63
N GLY A 219 -7.36 28.64 7.85
CA GLY A 219 -5.90 28.49 7.70
C GLY A 219 -5.23 27.80 8.89
N LYS A 220 -5.79 27.98 10.10
CA LYS A 220 -5.26 27.42 11.36
C LYS A 220 -5.80 26.04 11.68
N THR A 221 -7.04 25.78 11.28
CA THR A 221 -7.74 24.52 11.52
C THR A 221 -7.82 23.72 10.24
N ARG A 222 -7.41 22.45 10.28
CA ARG A 222 -7.45 21.54 9.14
C ARG A 222 -8.20 20.27 9.46
N ARG A 223 -9.03 19.83 8.52
CA ARG A 223 -9.75 18.57 8.62
C ARG A 223 -8.93 17.42 8.07
N ILE A 224 -8.83 16.34 8.84
CA ILE A 224 -8.30 15.05 8.43
C ILE A 224 -9.37 13.98 8.61
N THR A 225 -9.41 13.02 7.69
CA THR A 225 -10.20 11.80 7.86
C THR A 225 -9.27 10.67 8.29
N LEU A 226 -9.61 10.01 9.40
CA LEU A 226 -8.90 8.83 9.90
C LEU A 226 -9.78 7.60 9.76
N PHE A 227 -9.30 6.59 9.05
CA PHE A 227 -9.92 5.26 8.99
C PHE A 227 -9.17 4.32 9.91
N HIS A 228 -9.86 3.64 10.82
CA HIS A 228 -9.28 2.73 11.80
C HIS A 228 -9.87 1.33 11.66
N MET A 229 -9.06 0.38 11.19
CA MET A 229 -9.43 -1.04 11.18
C MET A 229 -8.92 -1.70 12.46
N ASN A 230 -9.68 -1.54 13.55
CA ASN A 230 -9.33 -2.05 14.87
C ASN A 230 -9.60 -3.55 15.06
N THR A 231 -10.33 -4.18 14.14
CA THR A 231 -10.69 -5.61 14.18
C THR A 231 -9.64 -6.54 13.57
N TRP A 232 -8.60 -6.00 12.93
CA TRP A 232 -7.59 -6.80 12.24
C TRP A 232 -6.27 -6.85 12.99
N ASN A 233 -5.99 -7.96 13.68
CA ASN A 233 -4.76 -8.16 14.45
C ASN A 233 -3.53 -8.54 13.59
N GLY A 234 -3.73 -8.85 12.30
CA GLY A 234 -2.68 -9.25 11.38
C GLY A 234 -2.16 -10.68 11.58
N GLN A 235 -2.69 -11.46 12.52
CA GLN A 235 -2.30 -12.84 12.76
C GLN A 235 -3.19 -13.81 11.97
N LYS A 236 -2.74 -15.06 11.85
CA LYS A 236 -3.60 -16.15 11.37
C LYS A 236 -4.70 -16.36 12.43
N PRO A 237 -5.99 -16.38 12.04
CA PRO A 237 -7.05 -16.74 12.99
C PRO A 237 -6.81 -18.14 13.56
N ASP A 238 -6.96 -18.30 14.87
CA ASP A 238 -6.87 -19.61 15.54
C ASP A 238 -8.02 -20.54 15.13
N SER A 239 -9.15 -19.95 14.74
CA SER A 239 -10.32 -20.63 14.19
C SER A 239 -11.04 -19.74 13.17
N GLY A 240 -11.90 -20.34 12.33
CA GLY A 240 -12.63 -19.61 11.29
C GLY A 240 -11.88 -19.49 9.96
N ASN A 241 -12.50 -18.82 8.99
CA ASN A 241 -11.96 -18.69 7.64
C ASN A 241 -11.11 -17.41 7.50
N PRO A 242 -9.79 -17.49 7.29
CA PRO A 242 -8.94 -16.31 7.08
C PRO A 242 -9.37 -15.46 5.87
N PHE A 243 -10.14 -16.05 4.96
CA PHE A 243 -10.71 -15.34 3.83
C PHE A 243 -11.74 -14.28 4.22
N GLU A 244 -12.53 -14.49 5.27
CA GLU A 244 -13.51 -13.50 5.74
C GLU A 244 -12.80 -12.21 6.17
N MET A 245 -11.70 -12.34 6.92
CA MET A 245 -10.87 -11.19 7.28
C MET A 245 -10.25 -10.54 6.04
N ALA A 246 -9.81 -11.30 5.04
CA ALA A 246 -9.29 -10.74 3.79
C ALA A 246 -10.37 -9.95 3.01
N GLN A 247 -11.62 -10.40 3.02
CA GLN A 247 -12.76 -9.67 2.45
C GLN A 247 -13.05 -8.38 3.23
N ASN A 248 -13.05 -8.45 4.56
CA ASN A 248 -13.24 -7.26 5.40
C ASN A 248 -12.13 -6.22 5.17
N VAL A 249 -10.87 -6.64 5.05
CA VAL A 249 -9.75 -5.77 4.70
C VAL A 249 -9.92 -5.18 3.30
N ALA A 250 -10.35 -5.98 2.32
CA ALA A 250 -10.63 -5.50 0.96
C ALA A 250 -11.73 -4.43 0.96
N HIS A 251 -12.87 -4.70 1.62
CA HIS A 251 -13.97 -3.74 1.78
C HIS A 251 -13.52 -2.45 2.48
N PHE A 252 -12.71 -2.56 3.54
CA PHE A 252 -12.17 -1.41 4.26
C PHE A 252 -11.34 -0.51 3.33
N PHE A 253 -10.38 -1.07 2.59
CA PHE A 253 -9.55 -0.26 1.68
C PHE A 253 -10.31 0.30 0.48
N ARG A 254 -11.45 -0.30 0.08
CA ARG A 254 -12.36 0.30 -0.89
C ARG A 254 -13.01 1.58 -0.38
N GLU A 255 -13.45 1.61 0.88
CA GLU A 255 -14.00 2.83 1.49
C GLU A 255 -12.91 3.90 1.68
N VAL A 256 -11.70 3.50 2.10
CA VAL A 256 -10.54 4.40 2.15
C VAL A 256 -10.25 5.00 0.77
N LYS A 257 -10.21 4.17 -0.27
CA LYS A 257 -9.94 4.60 -1.65
C LYS A 257 -11.01 5.56 -2.16
N LYS A 258 -12.28 5.27 -1.95
CA LYS A 258 -13.39 6.15 -2.31
C LYS A 258 -13.23 7.55 -1.70
N HIS A 259 -12.75 7.62 -0.45
CA HIS A 259 -12.46 8.89 0.20
C HIS A 259 -11.21 9.58 -0.39
N GLU A 260 -10.13 8.83 -0.66
CA GLU A 260 -8.93 9.34 -1.34
C GLU A 260 -9.29 9.98 -2.69
N ILE A 261 -10.11 9.33 -3.52
CA ILE A 261 -10.61 9.91 -4.78
C ILE A 261 -11.37 11.22 -4.54
N GLY A 262 -12.22 11.26 -3.50
CA GLY A 262 -12.97 12.46 -3.13
C GLY A 262 -12.03 13.63 -2.83
N ILE A 263 -10.96 13.37 -2.08
CA ILE A 263 -9.89 14.34 -1.79
C ILE A 263 -9.21 14.79 -3.09
N LEU A 264 -8.84 13.85 -3.97
CA LEU A 264 -8.17 14.13 -5.24
C LEU A 264 -9.03 15.00 -6.17
N ARG A 265 -10.34 14.71 -6.28
CA ARG A 265 -11.28 15.48 -7.12
C ARG A 265 -11.51 16.90 -6.61
N GLN A 266 -11.34 17.12 -5.31
CA GLN A 266 -11.47 18.44 -4.69
C GLN A 266 -10.14 19.20 -4.64
N SER A 267 -9.01 18.53 -4.91
CA SER A 267 -7.71 19.18 -4.94
C SER A 267 -7.60 20.03 -6.19
N MET A 268 -7.71 21.35 -6.05
CA MET A 268 -7.55 22.31 -7.15
C MET A 268 -6.08 22.66 -7.44
N GLU A 269 -5.14 22.05 -6.72
CA GLU A 269 -3.71 22.40 -6.76
C GLU A 269 -2.87 21.29 -7.39
N ASN A 270 -1.70 21.68 -7.95
CA ASN A 270 -0.62 20.79 -8.42
C ASN A 270 0.01 19.93 -7.30
N PHE A 271 -0.66 19.80 -6.15
CA PHE A 271 -0.22 19.08 -4.97
C PHE A 271 -1.24 18.02 -4.58
N VAL A 272 -0.77 16.79 -4.46
CA VAL A 272 -1.54 15.67 -3.94
C VAL A 272 -0.96 15.33 -2.57
N PRO A 273 -1.71 15.54 -1.47
CA PRO A 273 -1.22 15.21 -0.15
C PRO A 273 -1.04 13.69 -0.02
N PRO A 274 0.02 13.23 0.66
CA PRO A 274 0.25 11.81 0.84
C PRO A 274 -0.79 11.18 1.75
N VAL A 275 -1.07 9.88 1.54
CA VAL A 275 -1.86 9.08 2.49
C VAL A 275 -0.92 8.47 3.53
N MET A 276 -1.23 8.69 4.80
CA MET A 276 -0.49 8.06 5.91
C MET A 276 -1.09 6.70 6.24
N ILE A 277 -0.25 5.66 6.26
CA ILE A 277 -0.63 4.29 6.66
C ILE A 277 0.18 3.89 7.88
N GLN A 278 -0.51 3.80 9.01
CA GLN A 278 0.04 3.41 10.29
C GLN A 278 -0.38 1.98 10.61
N SER A 279 0.59 1.10 10.91
CA SER A 279 0.34 -0.18 11.57
C SER A 279 1.18 -0.26 12.84
N PHE A 280 0.98 -1.29 13.65
CA PHE A 280 1.75 -1.44 14.89
C PHE A 280 3.28 -1.41 14.66
N ASP A 281 3.73 -2.10 13.61
CA ASP A 281 5.13 -2.30 13.21
C ASP A 281 5.54 -1.51 11.96
N GLY A 282 4.61 -0.86 11.28
CA GLY A 282 4.83 -0.16 10.03
C GLY A 282 5.42 -1.02 8.90
N ILE A 283 5.20 -2.35 8.89
CA ILE A 283 5.75 -3.24 7.86
C ILE A 283 4.70 -4.13 7.20
N ASN A 284 4.02 -5.01 7.94
CA ASN A 284 3.20 -6.07 7.35
C ASN A 284 1.81 -5.55 6.96
N ARG A 285 0.98 -5.19 7.95
CA ARG A 285 -0.37 -4.66 7.70
C ARG A 285 -0.33 -3.38 6.84
N SER A 286 0.62 -2.48 7.09
CA SER A 286 0.79 -1.28 6.26
C SER A 286 1.18 -1.61 4.82
N ALA A 287 2.02 -2.62 4.57
CA ALA A 287 2.35 -3.02 3.20
C ALA A 287 1.14 -3.61 2.48
N ILE A 288 0.34 -4.43 3.16
CA ILE A 288 -0.91 -4.97 2.60
C ILE A 288 -1.86 -3.83 2.23
N GLY A 289 -2.02 -2.85 3.13
CA GLY A 289 -2.84 -1.67 2.85
C GLY A 289 -2.33 -0.84 1.67
N TRP A 290 -1.01 -0.65 1.58
CA TRP A 290 -0.40 0.03 0.44
C TRP A 290 -0.65 -0.72 -0.88
N VAL A 291 -0.45 -2.05 -0.91
CA VAL A 291 -0.71 -2.87 -2.10
C VAL A 291 -2.19 -2.80 -2.50
N ALA A 292 -3.11 -2.85 -1.53
CA ALA A 292 -4.54 -2.74 -1.79
C ALA A 292 -4.92 -1.38 -2.40
N LEU A 293 -4.38 -0.28 -1.88
CA LEU A 293 -4.63 1.07 -2.42
C LEU A 293 -4.04 1.26 -3.82
N MET A 294 -2.87 0.68 -4.11
CA MET A 294 -2.28 0.69 -5.45
C MET A 294 -3.09 -0.12 -6.44
N LEU A 295 -3.50 -1.34 -6.07
CA LEU A 295 -4.39 -2.14 -6.89
C LEU A 295 -5.70 -1.40 -7.22
N LEU A 296 -6.35 -0.82 -6.21
CA LEU A 296 -7.61 -0.09 -6.41
C LEU A 296 -7.44 1.14 -7.31
N ARG A 297 -6.28 1.80 -7.26
CA ARG A 297 -5.94 2.89 -8.19
C ARG A 297 -5.82 2.38 -9.63
N ASP A 298 -5.13 1.27 -9.85
CA ASP A 298 -4.91 0.73 -11.19
C ASP A 298 -6.25 0.23 -11.79
N VAL A 299 -7.11 -0.37 -10.94
CA VAL A 299 -8.51 -0.69 -11.26
C VAL A 299 -9.28 0.55 -11.71
N GLU A 300 -9.17 1.68 -11.01
CA GLU A 300 -9.85 2.92 -11.42
C GLU A 300 -9.39 3.47 -12.76
N LYS A 301 -8.09 3.42 -13.02
CA LYS A 301 -7.49 3.85 -14.30
C LYS A 301 -7.75 2.90 -15.45
N ARG A 302 -8.25 1.70 -15.15
CA ARG A 302 -8.37 0.58 -16.07
C ARG A 302 -7.05 0.08 -16.66
N GLU A 303 -6.03 0.09 -15.82
CA GLU A 303 -4.71 -0.41 -16.13
C GLU A 303 -4.58 -1.88 -15.72
N CYS A 304 -3.66 -2.60 -16.37
CA CYS A 304 -3.27 -3.93 -15.92
C CYS A 304 -2.43 -3.81 -14.65
N PHE A 305 -2.53 -4.79 -13.75
CA PHE A 305 -1.84 -4.75 -12.46
C PHE A 305 -1.07 -6.04 -12.21
N ASP A 306 0.13 -5.89 -11.64
CA ASP A 306 1.00 -7.00 -11.28
C ASP A 306 1.17 -7.01 -9.75
N VAL A 307 0.30 -7.76 -9.07
CA VAL A 307 0.31 -7.87 -7.60
C VAL A 307 1.67 -8.37 -7.09
N PRO A 308 2.28 -9.43 -7.64
CA PRO A 308 3.64 -9.82 -7.26
C PRO A 308 4.67 -8.70 -7.38
N ASN A 309 4.62 -7.88 -8.44
CA ASN A 309 5.53 -6.74 -8.59
C ASN A 309 5.22 -5.60 -7.60
N LEU A 310 3.95 -5.33 -7.27
CA LEU A 310 3.57 -4.41 -6.21
C LEU A 310 4.15 -4.86 -4.85
N MET A 311 3.98 -6.14 -4.53
CA MET A 311 4.56 -6.75 -3.31
C MET A 311 6.09 -6.62 -3.28
N LYS A 312 6.76 -6.99 -4.37
CA LYS A 312 8.21 -6.84 -4.51
C LYS A 312 8.64 -5.38 -4.35
N THR A 313 7.86 -4.44 -4.87
CA THR A 313 8.14 -3.00 -4.78
C THR A 313 8.04 -2.51 -3.34
N ILE A 314 6.97 -2.86 -2.62
CA ILE A 314 6.85 -2.46 -1.22
C ILE A 314 7.93 -3.09 -0.35
N MET A 315 8.31 -4.35 -0.59
CA MET A 315 9.41 -5.02 0.11
C MET A 315 10.76 -4.33 -0.09
N LYS A 316 11.01 -3.78 -1.28
CA LYS A 316 12.21 -2.97 -1.57
C LYS A 316 12.15 -1.59 -0.91
N CYS A 317 10.96 -0.99 -0.84
CA CYS A 317 10.78 0.35 -0.29
C CYS A 317 10.85 0.33 1.25
N ARG A 318 10.12 -0.58 1.88
CA ARG A 318 9.97 -0.74 3.33
C ARG A 318 10.48 -2.12 3.75
N LEU A 319 11.66 -2.14 4.36
CA LEU A 319 12.32 -3.38 4.78
C LEU A 319 11.50 -4.10 5.86
N GLY A 320 11.49 -5.43 5.82
CA GLY A 320 10.67 -6.28 6.72
C GLY A 320 9.21 -6.45 6.31
N SER A 321 8.71 -5.74 5.29
CA SER A 321 7.35 -5.92 4.78
C SER A 321 7.12 -7.32 4.22
N LEU A 322 5.92 -7.85 4.45
CA LEU A 322 5.49 -9.19 4.01
C LEU A 322 6.50 -10.28 4.45
N SER A 323 6.96 -10.18 5.70
CA SER A 323 8.07 -10.97 6.23
C SER A 323 7.77 -12.46 6.43
N THR A 324 6.49 -12.86 6.42
CA THR A 324 6.10 -14.27 6.53
C THR A 324 5.29 -14.70 5.31
N TYR A 325 5.31 -16.00 5.02
CA TYR A 325 4.51 -16.58 3.95
C TYR A 325 3.00 -16.36 4.18
N TYR A 326 2.56 -16.32 5.44
CA TYR A 326 1.20 -15.98 5.81
C TYR A 326 0.83 -14.56 5.34
N GLN A 327 1.64 -13.54 5.67
CA GLN A 327 1.37 -12.16 5.26
C GLN A 327 1.34 -12.00 3.75
N PHE A 328 2.28 -12.65 3.05
CA PHE A 328 2.29 -12.70 1.59
C PHE A 328 0.98 -13.29 1.05
N SER A 329 0.59 -14.49 1.52
CA SER A 329 -0.61 -15.18 1.07
C SER A 329 -1.89 -14.42 1.42
N PHE A 330 -1.96 -13.81 2.60
CA PHE A 330 -3.07 -12.97 3.03
C PHE A 330 -3.21 -11.73 2.14
N CYS A 331 -2.10 -11.08 1.80
CA CYS A 331 -2.11 -9.96 0.88
C CYS A 331 -2.63 -10.36 -0.52
N MET A 332 -2.29 -11.56 -1.01
CA MET A 332 -2.85 -12.09 -2.25
C MET A 332 -4.36 -12.31 -2.13
N ALA A 333 -4.83 -12.84 -1.01
CA ALA A 333 -6.26 -13.01 -0.75
C ALA A 333 -7.02 -11.67 -0.81
N VAL A 334 -6.49 -10.62 -0.17
CA VAL A 334 -7.06 -9.27 -0.21
C VAL A 334 -7.16 -8.75 -1.64
N CYS A 335 -6.09 -8.90 -2.44
CA CYS A 335 -6.08 -8.45 -3.83
C CYS A 335 -7.09 -9.21 -4.70
N LEU A 336 -7.21 -10.52 -4.51
CA LEU A 336 -8.20 -11.35 -5.20
C LEU A 336 -9.64 -10.98 -4.81
N SER A 337 -9.90 -10.67 -3.53
CA SER A 337 -11.20 -10.16 -3.07
C SER A 337 -11.55 -8.84 -3.75
N ILE A 338 -10.60 -7.90 -3.83
CA ILE A 338 -10.77 -6.64 -4.55
C ILE A 338 -11.12 -6.92 -6.02
N GLY A 339 -10.30 -7.72 -6.72
CA GLY A 339 -10.51 -8.04 -8.14
C GLY A 339 -11.84 -8.72 -8.44
N LYS A 340 -12.30 -9.61 -7.54
CA LYS A 340 -13.63 -10.23 -7.60
C LYS A 340 -14.73 -9.19 -7.49
N GLU A 341 -14.69 -8.36 -6.44
CA GLU A 341 -15.77 -7.42 -6.13
C GLU A 341 -15.92 -6.30 -7.16
N VAL A 342 -14.81 -5.85 -7.75
CA VAL A 342 -14.85 -4.86 -8.83
C VAL A 342 -15.16 -5.47 -10.20
N LYS A 343 -15.49 -6.78 -10.24
CA LYS A 343 -15.84 -7.57 -11.43
C LYS A 343 -14.77 -7.54 -12.52
N TRP A 344 -13.51 -7.42 -12.11
CA TRP A 344 -12.38 -7.33 -13.03
C TRP A 344 -11.97 -8.70 -13.58
N CYS A 345 -12.17 -9.76 -12.78
CA CYS A 345 -11.74 -11.14 -13.01
C CYS A 345 -12.60 -12.18 -12.25
N GLU A 346 -13.91 -11.93 -12.09
CA GLU A 346 -14.74 -12.60 -11.08
C GLU A 346 -14.60 -14.14 -11.04
N ASN A 347 -14.68 -14.81 -12.19
CA ASN A 347 -14.59 -16.28 -12.28
C ASN A 347 -13.20 -16.81 -11.90
N ASP A 348 -12.14 -16.18 -12.39
CA ASP A 348 -10.77 -16.65 -12.14
C ASP A 348 -10.36 -16.34 -10.70
N CYS A 349 -10.77 -15.18 -10.19
CA CYS A 349 -10.55 -14.77 -8.82
C CYS A 349 -11.31 -15.67 -7.82
N ASN A 350 -12.52 -16.13 -8.15
CA ASN A 350 -13.22 -17.17 -7.38
C ASN A 350 -12.43 -18.49 -7.32
N SER A 351 -11.90 -18.95 -8.46
CA SER A 351 -11.11 -20.18 -8.53
C SER A 351 -9.83 -20.10 -7.69
N ALA A 352 -9.09 -19.00 -7.81
CA ALA A 352 -7.86 -18.76 -7.04
C ALA A 352 -8.12 -18.65 -5.53
N LEU A 353 -9.23 -18.01 -5.12
CA LEU A 353 -9.62 -17.92 -3.71
C LEU A 353 -10.01 -19.26 -3.11
N ASN A 354 -10.71 -20.11 -3.86
CA ASN A 354 -11.05 -21.46 -3.41
C ASN A 354 -9.78 -22.33 -3.24
N ASP A 355 -8.83 -22.26 -4.18
CA ASP A 355 -7.55 -22.96 -4.04
C ASP A 355 -6.75 -22.46 -2.82
N LEU A 356 -6.71 -21.14 -2.62
CA LEU A 356 -6.03 -20.53 -1.48
C LEU A 356 -6.63 -21.02 -0.15
N THR A 357 -7.96 -20.99 -0.05
CA THR A 357 -8.72 -21.41 1.14
C THR A 357 -8.44 -22.88 1.50
N SER A 358 -8.51 -23.78 0.51
CA SER A 358 -8.27 -25.22 0.73
C SER A 358 -6.90 -25.53 1.33
N LYS A 359 -5.90 -24.67 1.07
CA LYS A 359 -4.48 -24.91 1.46
C LYS A 359 -4.02 -24.05 2.64
N PHE A 360 -4.83 -23.11 3.09
CA PHE A 360 -4.57 -22.31 4.29
C PHE A 360 -4.69 -23.14 5.58
N GLY A 361 -5.47 -24.23 5.55
CA GLY A 361 -5.69 -25.14 6.68
C GLY A 361 -4.59 -26.18 6.91
N ASP A 362 -3.98 -26.70 5.84
CA ASP A 362 -3.18 -27.94 5.93
C ASP A 362 -1.68 -27.76 6.26
N ARG A 363 -1.18 -26.53 6.35
CA ARG A 363 0.25 -26.28 6.60
C ARG A 363 0.49 -25.80 8.03
N LYS A 364 1.16 -26.64 8.83
CA LYS A 364 1.74 -26.23 10.11
C LYS A 364 2.81 -25.18 9.82
N LEU A 365 2.54 -23.94 10.23
CA LEU A 365 3.57 -22.92 10.31
C LEU A 365 4.37 -23.19 11.59
N ASN A 366 5.69 -23.08 11.54
CA ASN A 366 6.47 -23.06 12.77
C ASN A 366 6.20 -21.76 13.54
N GLU A 367 6.72 -21.66 14.77
CA GLU A 367 6.50 -20.52 15.68
C GLU A 367 6.89 -19.15 15.07
N LEU A 368 7.63 -19.15 13.96
CA LEU A 368 8.08 -17.97 13.22
C LEU A 368 7.24 -17.68 11.95
N GLY A 369 6.16 -18.43 11.71
CA GLY A 369 5.33 -18.25 10.51
C GLY A 369 5.99 -18.73 9.22
N ASN A 370 7.04 -19.57 9.31
CA ASN A 370 7.65 -20.24 8.17
C ASN A 370 7.00 -21.62 7.95
N LEU A 371 7.02 -22.10 6.71
CA LEU A 371 6.62 -23.48 6.43
C LEU A 371 7.56 -24.43 7.19
N ALA A 372 6.98 -25.30 8.01
CA ALA A 372 7.68 -26.45 8.58
C ALA A 372 7.83 -27.56 7.55
#